data_AF-A0A1I7F3F0-F1
#
_entry.id   AF-A0A1I7F3F0-F1
#
_cell.length_a   1.000
_cell.length_b   1.000
_cell.length_c   1.000
_cell.angle_alpha   90.00
_cell.angle_beta   90.00
_cell.angle_gamma   90.00
#
_symmetry.space_group_name_H-M   'P 1'
#
loop_
_entity.id
_entity.type
_entity.pdbx_description
1 polymer ?
#
loop_
_entity_poly.entity_id
_entity_poly.type
_entity_poly.pdbx_seq_one_letter_code
_entity_poly.pdbx_strand_id
1 'polypeptide(L)'
;MKKVVDVQAAVAVAANEAIAAKTQGTFGVGGAMLDASGNVLKALHNNVIRQGLVFDPTAHGERQLIDWYHAELAGGAELPPPREITIVTSLDPCCMCTGAILAGGFNVLVAATDADAGINYDGSARFDALPAGLRARAQATFAYPAVLGESQYAREASGAAPKPFFIGKNIAEPTQALCSLVFEATSKDAMALFDKDPPPERMRDPATLSSKHAIVMALRKTYPEALSARCDPHLPDASLAPALLQAMARDRVMGGDGDAVALLDSFGNLLLCMPGRRNKSDIRTAFMECTREYAQLRYKLMEDAGEAQRAEVRQYLGHPKDGTFVFARGPDAGALSFMELGAYGSTMEGELSSSNAAQFQYVLPSVPQEELDAICRAMPPLYRHLIRIRPTQVADVELVAALS
;
A
#
# COMPACT_ATOMS: atom_id res chain seq x y z
N MET A 1 22.45 17.74 -9.45
CA MET A 1 21.96 16.59 -8.66
C MET A 1 22.98 16.26 -7.59
N LYS A 2 22.53 15.93 -6.37
CA LYS A 2 23.41 15.43 -5.31
C LYS A 2 23.93 14.05 -5.73
N LYS A 3 25.23 13.81 -5.60
CA LYS A 3 25.85 12.50 -5.87
C LYS A 3 26.26 11.85 -4.56
N VAL A 4 25.95 10.57 -4.40
CA VAL A 4 26.30 9.74 -3.24
C VAL A 4 27.10 8.54 -3.73
N VAL A 5 28.34 8.41 -3.29
CA VAL A 5 29.29 7.40 -3.78
C VAL A 5 29.59 6.32 -2.74
N ASP A 6 28.94 6.35 -1.59
CA ASP A 6 29.03 5.34 -0.54
C ASP A 6 27.63 5.06 0.05
N VAL A 7 27.47 3.86 0.61
CA VAL A 7 26.20 3.37 1.18
C VAL A 7 25.71 4.28 2.31
N GLN A 8 26.61 4.74 3.16
CA GLN A 8 26.30 5.59 4.31
C GLN A 8 25.68 6.92 3.87
N ALA A 9 26.26 7.60 2.89
CA ALA A 9 25.76 8.86 2.34
C ALA A 9 24.42 8.68 1.61
N ALA A 10 24.21 7.55 0.95
CA ALA A 10 22.94 7.20 0.33
C ALA A 10 21.84 7.01 1.39
N VAL A 11 22.12 6.24 2.45
CA VAL A 11 21.19 6.05 3.57
C VAL A 11 20.89 7.36 4.27
N ALA A 12 21.88 8.25 4.44
CA ALA A 12 21.66 9.57 5.04
C ALA A 12 20.65 10.42 4.26
N VAL A 13 20.51 10.24 2.94
CA VAL A 13 19.44 10.90 2.16
C VAL A 13 18.07 10.37 2.57
N ALA A 14 17.90 9.05 2.65
CA ALA A 14 16.65 8.44 3.08
C ALA A 14 16.32 8.76 4.56
N ALA A 15 17.32 8.81 5.44
CA ALA A 15 17.16 9.19 6.84
C ALA A 15 16.68 10.64 7.01
N ASN A 16 17.16 11.58 6.18
CA ASN A 16 16.66 12.95 6.18
C ASN A 16 15.18 13.02 5.80
N GLU A 17 14.74 12.21 4.83
CA GLU A 17 13.32 12.10 4.50
C GLU A 17 12.51 11.47 5.64
N ALA A 18 13.04 10.49 6.38
CA ALA A 18 12.37 9.97 7.58
C ALA A 18 12.15 11.07 8.64
N ILE A 19 13.13 11.97 8.84
CA ILE A 19 12.98 13.15 9.71
C ILE A 19 11.92 14.12 9.16
N ALA A 20 11.85 14.32 7.85
CA ALA A 20 10.82 15.14 7.22
C ALA A 20 9.41 14.55 7.45
N ALA A 21 9.24 13.24 7.30
CA ALA A 21 7.99 12.55 7.63
C ALA A 21 7.58 12.75 9.10
N LYS A 22 8.51 12.60 10.04
CA LYS A 22 8.26 12.91 11.46
C LYS A 22 7.78 14.35 11.65
N THR A 23 8.40 15.31 10.96
CA THR A 23 8.01 16.72 11.02
C THR A 23 6.61 16.97 10.46
N GLN A 24 6.21 16.22 9.42
CA GLN A 24 4.85 16.25 8.86
C GLN A 24 3.80 15.61 9.79
N GLY A 25 4.23 14.77 10.75
CA GLY A 25 3.32 14.01 11.62
C GLY A 25 2.78 12.74 10.95
N THR A 26 3.58 12.10 10.10
CA THR A 26 3.29 10.79 9.51
C THR A 26 4.35 9.75 9.90
N PHE A 27 4.24 8.53 9.38
CA PHE A 27 5.19 7.46 9.67
C PHE A 27 6.59 7.86 9.26
N GLY A 28 7.54 7.81 10.19
CA GLY A 28 8.93 8.24 10.04
C GLY A 28 9.77 7.37 9.10
N VAL A 29 9.38 7.30 7.83
CA VAL A 29 9.99 6.49 6.78
C VAL A 29 10.31 7.39 5.59
N GLY A 30 11.50 7.23 5.03
CA GLY A 30 12.01 7.99 3.90
C GLY A 30 12.67 7.11 2.86
N GLY A 31 12.68 7.57 1.62
CA GLY A 31 13.31 6.88 0.51
C GLY A 31 14.02 7.81 -0.45
N ALA A 32 14.98 7.24 -1.20
CA ALA A 32 15.66 7.91 -2.30
C ALA A 32 15.82 6.97 -3.49
N MET A 33 15.77 7.50 -4.70
CA MET A 33 16.02 6.78 -5.94
C MET A 33 17.36 7.23 -6.52
N LEU A 34 18.26 6.28 -6.76
CA LEU A 34 19.61 6.51 -7.29
C LEU A 34 19.78 5.85 -8.66
N ASP A 35 20.49 6.51 -9.57
CA ASP A 35 21.00 5.85 -10.77
C ASP A 35 22.27 5.01 -10.50
N ALA A 36 22.75 4.31 -11.53
CA ALA A 36 23.95 3.47 -11.46
C ALA A 36 25.27 4.24 -11.22
N SER A 37 25.24 5.58 -11.25
CA SER A 37 26.37 6.45 -10.94
C SER A 37 26.29 7.03 -9.53
N GLY A 38 25.23 6.72 -8.77
CA GLY A 38 24.96 7.27 -7.45
C GLY A 38 24.40 8.69 -7.48
N ASN A 39 23.89 9.18 -8.61
CA ASN A 39 23.16 10.45 -8.61
C ASN A 39 21.77 10.24 -7.99
N VAL A 40 21.39 11.11 -7.07
CA VAL A 40 20.04 11.13 -6.50
C VAL A 40 19.08 11.69 -7.54
N LEU A 41 18.23 10.83 -8.09
CA LEU A 41 17.15 11.18 -9.02
C LEU A 41 16.01 11.86 -8.28
N LYS A 42 15.61 11.29 -7.15
CA LYS A 42 14.51 11.78 -6.29
C LYS A 42 14.68 11.30 -4.86
N ALA A 43 14.22 12.07 -3.90
CA ALA A 43 14.04 11.65 -2.51
C ALA A 43 12.63 12.09 -2.05
N LEU A 44 11.95 11.22 -1.30
CA LEU A 44 10.59 11.41 -0.83
C LEU A 44 10.40 10.70 0.51
N HIS A 45 9.59 11.30 1.38
CA HIS A 45 9.14 10.70 2.63
C HIS A 45 7.72 10.12 2.52
N ASN A 46 7.35 9.31 3.50
CA ASN A 46 5.99 8.82 3.66
C ASN A 46 4.99 9.99 3.68
N ASN A 47 3.84 9.82 3.04
CA ASN A 47 2.78 10.83 2.90
C ASN A 47 1.40 10.28 3.27
N VAL A 48 1.35 9.20 4.06
CA VAL A 48 0.09 8.56 4.49
C VAL A 48 -0.79 9.54 5.24
N ILE A 49 -0.19 10.35 6.10
CA ILE A 49 -0.86 11.41 6.85
C ILE A 49 -0.42 12.77 6.33
N ARG A 50 -1.40 13.67 6.11
CA ARG A 50 -1.18 15.10 5.90
C ARG A 50 -2.14 15.88 6.76
N GLN A 51 -1.64 16.92 7.44
CA GLN A 51 -2.46 17.79 8.29
C GLN A 51 -3.31 17.02 9.33
N GLY A 52 -2.78 15.91 9.88
CA GLY A 52 -3.47 15.08 10.87
C GLY A 52 -4.63 14.25 10.31
N LEU A 53 -4.74 14.10 8.99
CA LEU A 53 -5.74 13.28 8.31
C LEU A 53 -5.06 12.24 7.41
N VAL A 54 -5.68 11.07 7.27
CA VAL A 54 -5.26 10.06 6.29
C VAL A 54 -5.46 10.63 4.89
N PHE A 55 -4.36 10.81 4.16
CA PHE A 55 -4.33 11.36 2.81
C PHE A 55 -4.37 10.25 1.76
N ASP A 56 -3.42 9.31 1.83
CA ASP A 56 -3.37 8.13 0.97
C ASP A 56 -2.67 7.01 1.75
N PRO A 57 -3.39 5.96 2.21
CA PRO A 57 -2.81 4.88 3.01
C PRO A 57 -1.70 4.11 2.29
N THR A 58 -1.55 4.29 0.98
CA THR A 58 -0.51 3.65 0.16
C THR A 58 0.69 4.55 -0.11
N ALA A 59 0.68 5.82 0.33
CA ALA A 59 1.72 6.81 0.01
C ALA A 59 3.01 6.62 0.83
N HIS A 60 3.60 5.43 0.75
CA HIS A 60 4.92 5.12 1.31
C HIS A 60 6.03 5.71 0.44
N GLY A 61 7.21 5.93 1.00
CA GLY A 61 8.33 6.55 0.29
C GLY A 61 8.69 5.80 -0.99
N GLU A 62 8.89 4.49 -0.89
CA GLU A 62 9.30 3.60 -1.98
C GLU A 62 8.26 3.54 -3.09
N ARG A 63 6.98 3.33 -2.72
CA ARG A 63 5.88 3.39 -3.68
C ARG A 63 5.88 4.73 -4.42
N GLN A 64 6.10 5.83 -3.68
CA GLN A 64 6.06 7.16 -4.28
C GLN A 64 7.19 7.44 -5.25
N LEU A 65 8.36 6.85 -5.03
CA LEU A 65 9.46 6.92 -5.97
C LEU A 65 9.14 6.16 -7.27
N ILE A 66 8.45 5.02 -7.20
CA ILE A 66 8.05 4.24 -8.39
C ILE A 66 7.00 5.00 -9.22
N ASP A 67 5.96 5.54 -8.58
CA ASP A 67 4.96 6.36 -9.29
C ASP A 67 5.58 7.64 -9.88
N TRP A 68 6.53 8.27 -9.18
CA TRP A 68 7.29 9.39 -9.71
C TRP A 68 8.10 8.98 -10.95
N TYR A 69 8.81 7.85 -10.92
CA TYR A 69 9.60 7.34 -12.03
C TYR A 69 8.76 7.19 -13.31
N HIS A 70 7.60 6.53 -13.21
CA HIS A 70 6.73 6.36 -14.38
C HIS A 70 6.09 7.67 -14.84
N ALA A 71 5.78 8.59 -13.92
CA ALA A 71 5.26 9.92 -14.27
C ALA A 71 6.29 10.75 -15.06
N GLU A 72 7.57 10.69 -14.68
CA GLU A 72 8.66 11.37 -15.41
C GLU A 72 8.86 10.75 -16.80
N LEU A 73 8.86 9.42 -16.92
CA LEU A 73 8.92 8.75 -18.23
C LEU A 73 7.74 9.16 -19.12
N ALA A 74 6.53 9.20 -18.58
CA ALA A 74 5.34 9.66 -19.31
C ALA A 74 5.42 11.15 -19.69
N GLY A 75 6.19 11.94 -18.93
CA GLY A 75 6.52 13.33 -19.23
C GLY A 75 7.66 13.52 -20.24
N GLY A 76 8.27 12.44 -20.72
CA GLY A 76 9.35 12.45 -21.71
C GLY A 76 10.76 12.55 -21.11
N ALA A 77 10.93 12.37 -19.79
CA ALA A 77 12.24 12.29 -19.19
C ALA A 77 12.98 11.02 -19.63
N GLU A 78 14.27 11.14 -19.91
CA GLU A 78 15.15 10.00 -20.15
C GLU A 78 15.70 9.50 -18.82
N LEU A 79 15.06 8.48 -18.25
CA LEU A 79 15.50 7.82 -17.02
C LEU A 79 16.09 6.43 -17.31
N PRO A 80 17.08 5.96 -16.52
CA PRO A 80 17.61 4.61 -16.65
C PRO A 80 16.51 3.55 -16.47
N PRO A 81 16.67 2.34 -17.05
CA PRO A 81 15.74 1.25 -16.81
C PRO A 81 15.75 0.85 -15.32
N PRO A 82 14.63 0.31 -14.77
CA PRO A 82 14.51 0.01 -13.33
C PRO A 82 15.64 -0.86 -12.77
N ARG A 83 16.15 -1.82 -13.55
CA ARG A 83 17.26 -2.71 -13.17
C ARG A 83 18.59 -2.00 -12.90
N GLU A 84 18.75 -0.76 -13.37
CA GLU A 84 19.92 0.10 -13.17
C GLU A 84 19.68 1.15 -12.07
N ILE A 85 18.48 1.16 -11.48
CA ILE A 85 18.09 2.06 -10.41
C ILE A 85 18.14 1.32 -9.06
N THR A 86 18.56 2.03 -8.02
CA THR A 86 18.52 1.56 -6.64
C THR A 86 17.63 2.47 -5.81
N ILE A 87 16.57 1.89 -5.23
CA ILE A 87 15.76 2.54 -4.21
C ILE A 87 16.46 2.33 -2.85
N VAL A 88 16.83 3.41 -2.19
CA VAL A 88 17.36 3.39 -0.83
C VAL A 88 16.21 3.71 0.10
N THR A 89 15.97 2.87 1.11
CA THR A 89 14.90 3.08 2.09
C THR A 89 15.44 3.12 3.50
N SER A 90 14.87 4.00 4.33
CA SER A 90 15.27 4.15 5.73
C SER A 90 14.86 2.94 6.57
N LEU A 91 13.79 2.25 6.20
CA LEU A 91 13.22 1.12 6.93
C LEU A 91 12.93 -0.02 5.96
N ASP A 92 12.97 -1.27 6.43
CA ASP A 92 12.71 -2.45 5.61
C ASP A 92 11.35 -2.34 4.88
N PRO A 93 11.31 -2.49 3.55
CA PRO A 93 10.08 -2.25 2.81
C PRO A 93 9.01 -3.24 3.25
N CYS A 94 7.82 -2.72 3.53
CA CYS A 94 6.65 -3.54 3.84
C CYS A 94 6.22 -4.40 2.64
N CYS A 95 5.23 -5.28 2.81
CA CYS A 95 4.78 -6.17 1.73
C CYS A 95 4.31 -5.41 0.47
N MET A 96 3.65 -4.26 0.65
CA MET A 96 3.22 -3.40 -0.46
C MET A 96 4.43 -2.90 -1.26
N CYS A 97 5.38 -2.26 -0.57
CA CYS A 97 6.54 -1.66 -1.21
C CYS A 97 7.42 -2.74 -1.86
N THR A 98 7.57 -3.88 -1.20
CA THR A 98 8.29 -5.04 -1.73
C THR A 98 7.65 -5.54 -3.02
N GLY A 99 6.34 -5.78 -3.04
CA GLY A 99 5.64 -6.23 -4.24
C GLY A 99 5.77 -5.21 -5.39
N ALA A 100 5.67 -3.92 -5.08
CA ALA A 100 5.86 -2.84 -6.05
C ALA A 100 7.28 -2.79 -6.63
N ILE A 101 8.31 -2.86 -5.78
CA ILE A 101 9.73 -2.89 -6.17
C ILE A 101 10.01 -4.09 -7.08
N LEU A 102 9.50 -5.27 -6.69
CA LEU A 102 9.66 -6.50 -7.44
C LEU A 102 8.93 -6.45 -8.78
N ALA A 103 7.69 -5.95 -8.81
CA ALA A 103 6.92 -5.77 -10.05
C ALA A 103 7.62 -4.81 -11.03
N GLY A 104 8.16 -3.69 -10.52
CA GLY A 104 8.89 -2.71 -11.31
C GLY A 104 10.32 -3.14 -11.69
N GLY A 105 10.89 -4.16 -11.04
CA GLY A 105 12.24 -4.65 -11.33
C GLY A 105 13.37 -3.75 -10.81
N PHE A 106 13.12 -3.02 -9.73
CA PHE A 106 14.11 -2.14 -9.08
C PHE A 106 15.04 -2.92 -8.15
N ASN A 107 16.22 -2.37 -7.88
CA ASN A 107 17.07 -2.79 -6.78
C ASN A 107 16.74 -2.01 -5.53
N VAL A 108 17.02 -2.56 -4.35
CA VAL A 108 16.81 -1.87 -3.08
C VAL A 108 18.00 -1.99 -2.15
N LEU A 109 18.25 -0.93 -1.40
CA LEU A 109 19.22 -0.87 -0.31
C LEU A 109 18.48 -0.45 0.97
N VAL A 110 18.54 -1.29 2.00
CA VAL A 110 17.75 -1.13 3.23
C VAL A 110 18.62 -0.67 4.39
N ALA A 111 18.19 0.39 5.09
CA ALA A 111 18.90 0.90 6.25
C ALA A 111 18.53 0.18 7.55
N ALA A 112 17.33 0.37 8.09
CA ALA A 112 16.86 -0.32 9.29
C ALA A 112 15.98 -1.54 8.95
N THR A 113 15.89 -2.50 9.87
CA THR A 113 14.97 -3.65 9.77
C THR A 113 13.62 -3.32 10.42
N ASP A 114 12.56 -3.97 9.98
CA ASP A 114 11.22 -3.89 10.60
C ASP A 114 10.73 -5.31 10.89
N ALA A 115 10.58 -5.64 12.17
CA ALA A 115 10.20 -6.98 12.62
C ALA A 115 8.70 -7.26 12.51
N ASP A 116 7.87 -6.24 12.27
CA ASP A 116 6.42 -6.35 12.23
C ASP A 116 5.90 -6.39 10.79
N ALA A 117 6.28 -5.41 9.97
CA ALA A 117 5.77 -5.24 8.61
C ALA A 117 6.80 -5.50 7.51
N GLY A 118 8.10 -5.43 7.83
CA GLY A 118 9.20 -5.57 6.88
C GLY A 118 9.23 -6.93 6.20
N ILE A 119 9.63 -6.97 4.93
CA ILE A 119 9.73 -8.24 4.21
C ILE A 119 10.82 -9.17 4.76
N ASN A 120 11.88 -8.59 5.34
CA ASN A 120 12.96 -9.30 6.00
C ASN A 120 12.79 -9.25 7.53
N TYR A 121 11.55 -9.38 8.01
CA TYR A 121 11.20 -9.34 9.44
C TYR A 121 11.98 -10.33 10.31
N ASP A 122 12.48 -11.43 9.73
CA ASP A 122 13.27 -12.45 10.44
C ASP A 122 14.79 -12.24 10.31
N GLY A 123 15.22 -11.18 9.62
CA GLY A 123 16.61 -10.82 9.39
C GLY A 123 17.41 -11.78 8.50
N SER A 124 16.80 -12.85 7.97
CA SER A 124 17.51 -13.94 7.30
C SER A 124 17.86 -13.67 5.84
N ALA A 125 17.19 -12.70 5.22
CA ALA A 125 17.16 -12.44 3.78
C ALA A 125 16.80 -13.68 2.94
N ARG A 126 16.07 -14.65 3.51
CA ARG A 126 15.48 -15.76 2.75
C ARG A 126 14.19 -15.36 2.06
N PHE A 127 13.49 -14.34 2.60
CA PHE A 127 12.21 -13.82 2.13
C PHE A 127 11.12 -14.90 2.04
N ASP A 128 11.05 -15.78 3.05
CA ASP A 128 10.10 -16.89 3.08
C ASP A 128 8.62 -16.44 3.06
N ALA A 129 8.35 -15.20 3.46
CA ALA A 129 7.05 -14.54 3.33
C ALA A 129 6.59 -14.32 1.88
N LEU A 130 7.52 -14.26 0.92
CA LEU A 130 7.17 -14.12 -0.49
C LEU A 130 6.69 -15.45 -1.08
N PRO A 131 5.75 -15.41 -2.05
CA PRO A 131 5.53 -16.53 -2.96
C PRO A 131 6.84 -17.06 -3.56
N ALA A 132 6.94 -18.38 -3.72
CA ALA A 132 8.20 -19.06 -4.08
C ALA A 132 8.86 -18.47 -5.34
N GLY A 133 8.07 -18.12 -6.36
CA GLY A 133 8.55 -17.54 -7.61
C GLY A 133 9.21 -16.16 -7.48
N LEU A 134 9.03 -15.46 -6.35
CA LEU A 134 9.56 -14.12 -6.12
C LEU A 134 10.83 -14.10 -5.26
N ARG A 135 11.11 -15.17 -4.50
CA ARG A 135 12.18 -15.21 -3.49
C ARG A 135 13.56 -15.00 -4.08
N ALA A 136 13.89 -15.73 -5.15
CA ALA A 136 15.20 -15.62 -5.80
C ALA A 136 15.46 -14.21 -6.35
N ARG A 137 14.41 -13.55 -6.87
CA ARG A 137 14.51 -12.16 -7.33
C ARG A 137 14.78 -11.21 -6.18
N ALA A 138 14.05 -11.35 -5.06
CA ALA A 138 14.30 -10.53 -3.86
C ALA A 138 15.73 -10.73 -3.33
N GLN A 139 16.21 -11.98 -3.23
CA GLN A 139 17.59 -12.29 -2.85
C GLN A 139 18.63 -11.63 -3.76
N ALA A 140 18.34 -11.51 -5.06
CA ALA A 140 19.25 -10.91 -6.02
C ALA A 140 19.21 -9.37 -6.04
N THR A 141 18.15 -8.73 -5.53
CA THR A 141 17.95 -7.28 -5.67
C THR A 141 17.85 -6.51 -4.35
N PHE A 142 17.61 -7.18 -3.22
CA PHE A 142 17.44 -6.55 -1.91
C PHE A 142 18.73 -6.65 -1.09
N ALA A 143 19.41 -5.52 -0.93
CA ALA A 143 20.66 -5.43 -0.18
C ALA A 143 20.42 -4.92 1.24
N TYR A 144 20.92 -5.67 2.23
CA TYR A 144 20.98 -5.29 3.65
C TYR A 144 22.46 -5.14 4.01
N PRO A 145 23.05 -3.94 3.88
CA PRO A 145 24.46 -3.74 4.15
C PRO A 145 24.79 -3.94 5.63
N ALA A 146 26.04 -4.31 5.93
CA ALA A 146 26.50 -4.45 7.31
C ALA A 146 26.41 -3.11 8.05
N VAL A 147 26.04 -3.17 9.32
CA VAL A 147 26.04 -2.02 10.23
C VAL A 147 27.14 -2.27 11.24
N LEU A 148 28.21 -1.48 11.15
CA LEU A 148 29.38 -1.65 12.01
C LEU A 148 29.12 -1.00 13.37
N GLY A 149 29.14 -1.81 14.42
CA GLY A 149 28.90 -1.38 15.79
C GLY A 149 28.87 -2.56 16.76
N GLU A 150 28.56 -2.27 18.02
CA GLU A 150 28.46 -3.26 19.10
C GLU A 150 27.09 -3.23 19.80
N SER A 151 26.17 -2.37 19.39
CA SER A 151 24.83 -2.28 19.97
C SER A 151 23.84 -3.20 19.25
N GLN A 152 22.58 -3.19 19.69
CA GLN A 152 21.48 -3.92 19.06
C GLN A 152 21.20 -3.53 17.58
N TYR A 153 21.76 -2.41 17.13
CA TYR A 153 21.63 -1.89 15.77
C TYR A 153 22.68 -2.46 14.81
N ALA A 154 23.76 -3.03 15.34
CA ALA A 154 24.78 -3.71 14.56
C ALA A 154 24.19 -4.95 13.86
N ARG A 155 24.63 -5.21 12.63
CA ARG A 155 24.26 -6.42 11.89
C ARG A 155 25.31 -6.78 10.87
N GLU A 156 25.40 -8.07 10.58
CA GLU A 156 26.10 -8.57 9.41
C GLU A 156 25.35 -8.23 8.12
N ALA A 157 26.06 -8.19 7.00
CA ALA A 157 25.43 -8.01 5.70
C ALA A 157 24.61 -9.24 5.29
N SER A 158 23.47 -9.04 4.63
CA SER A 158 22.64 -10.11 4.08
C SER A 158 21.93 -9.70 2.79
N GLY A 159 21.37 -10.68 2.08
CA GLY A 159 20.73 -10.48 0.77
C GLY A 159 21.74 -10.16 -0.34
N ALA A 160 21.35 -9.27 -1.26
CA ALA A 160 22.17 -8.85 -2.38
C ALA A 160 23.36 -7.99 -1.94
N ALA A 161 24.49 -8.09 -2.65
CA ALA A 161 25.61 -7.18 -2.44
C ALA A 161 25.26 -5.75 -2.89
N PRO A 162 25.65 -4.69 -2.15
CA PRO A 162 25.44 -3.32 -2.60
C PRO A 162 26.14 -3.05 -3.94
N LYS A 163 25.48 -2.30 -4.83
CA LYS A 163 25.93 -2.08 -6.22
C LYS A 163 27.39 -1.60 -6.29
N PRO A 164 28.17 -2.02 -7.32
CA PRO A 164 29.61 -1.77 -7.39
C PRO A 164 30.03 -0.29 -7.29
N PHE A 165 29.19 0.64 -7.74
CA PHE A 165 29.50 2.08 -7.69
C PHE A 165 29.64 2.65 -6.26
N PHE A 166 29.09 1.97 -5.26
CA PHE A 166 29.33 2.34 -3.86
C PHE A 166 30.75 1.96 -3.44
N ILE A 167 31.58 2.95 -3.11
CA ILE A 167 32.95 2.75 -2.61
C ILE A 167 32.91 2.20 -1.18
N GLY A 168 32.17 2.85 -0.29
CA GLY A 168 31.88 2.34 1.05
C GLY A 168 30.62 1.48 1.06
N LYS A 169 30.68 0.31 1.70
CA LYS A 169 29.61 -0.70 1.67
C LYS A 169 28.83 -0.84 2.98
N ASN A 170 29.22 -0.11 4.02
CA ASN A 170 28.65 -0.29 5.35
C ASN A 170 27.84 0.94 5.77
N ILE A 171 26.94 0.73 6.73
CA ILE A 171 26.17 1.78 7.39
C ILE A 171 26.78 2.02 8.78
N ALA A 172 26.88 3.29 9.18
CA ALA A 172 27.27 3.64 10.53
C ALA A 172 26.09 3.42 11.48
N GLU A 173 26.35 2.79 12.62
CA GLU A 173 25.34 2.47 13.63
C GLU A 173 24.41 3.64 14.01
N PRO A 174 24.89 4.89 14.24
CA PRO A 174 23.99 6.00 14.55
C PRO A 174 22.97 6.32 13.44
N THR A 175 23.31 6.03 12.19
CA THR A 175 22.42 6.28 11.04
C THR A 175 21.34 5.22 10.93
N GLN A 176 21.69 3.95 11.15
CA GLN A 176 20.68 2.89 11.26
C GLN A 176 19.75 3.14 12.46
N ALA A 177 20.33 3.51 13.61
CA ALA A 177 19.57 3.80 14.83
C ALA A 177 18.61 4.97 14.62
N LEU A 178 19.05 6.04 13.95
CA LEU A 178 18.20 7.18 13.57
C LEU A 178 16.98 6.71 12.77
N CYS A 179 17.18 5.90 11.74
CA CYS A 179 16.07 5.40 10.92
C CYS A 179 15.06 4.59 11.74
N SER A 180 15.55 3.68 12.60
CA SER A 180 14.69 2.84 13.46
C SER A 180 13.91 3.70 14.46
N LEU A 181 14.61 4.54 15.21
CA LEU A 181 14.04 5.35 16.28
C LEU A 181 13.06 6.42 15.77
N VAL A 182 13.27 6.96 14.57
CA VAL A 182 12.34 7.93 13.98
C VAL A 182 11.01 7.26 13.62
N PHE A 183 11.04 6.03 13.10
CA PHE A 183 9.83 5.26 12.86
C PHE A 183 9.13 4.88 14.18
N GLU A 184 9.87 4.31 15.14
CA GLU A 184 9.33 3.93 16.46
C GLU A 184 8.68 5.12 17.18
N ALA A 185 9.26 6.32 17.07
CA ALA A 185 8.75 7.53 17.70
C ALA A 185 7.49 8.10 17.02
N THR A 186 7.08 7.60 15.85
CA THR A 186 5.97 8.15 15.06
C THR A 186 4.85 7.14 14.79
N SER A 187 5.14 5.84 14.76
CA SER A 187 4.21 4.78 14.37
C SER A 187 2.92 4.82 15.19
N LYS A 188 3.01 4.82 16.52
CA LYS A 188 1.84 4.82 17.41
C LYS A 188 0.90 6.01 17.16
N ASP A 189 1.46 7.21 17.05
CA ASP A 189 0.66 8.43 16.88
C ASP A 189 0.04 8.49 15.47
N ALA A 190 0.76 8.02 14.45
CA ALA A 190 0.24 7.93 13.08
C ALA A 190 -0.89 6.88 12.99
N MET A 191 -0.72 5.70 13.58
CA MET A 191 -1.76 4.66 13.62
C MET A 191 -3.03 5.14 14.35
N ALA A 192 -2.88 5.90 15.44
CA ALA A 192 -4.03 6.44 16.18
C ALA A 192 -4.91 7.41 15.37
N LEU A 193 -4.45 7.88 14.19
CA LEU A 193 -5.26 8.70 13.28
C LEU A 193 -6.24 7.87 12.44
N PHE A 194 -6.03 6.55 12.30
CA PHE A 194 -6.94 5.63 11.62
C PHE A 194 -8.15 5.25 12.51
N ASP A 195 -8.02 5.40 13.83
CA ASP A 195 -9.05 5.07 14.83
C ASP A 195 -9.89 6.27 15.28
N LYS A 196 -10.05 7.27 14.40
CA LYS A 196 -10.77 8.50 14.70
C LYS A 196 -12.25 8.49 14.30
N ASP A 197 -12.69 7.44 13.63
CA ASP A 197 -14.06 7.25 13.19
C ASP A 197 -14.94 6.71 14.33
N PRO A 198 -16.24 7.03 14.34
CA PRO A 198 -17.13 6.54 15.38
C PRO A 198 -17.33 5.02 15.26
N PRO A 199 -17.70 4.34 16.36
CA PRO A 199 -17.99 2.91 16.31
C PRO A 199 -19.23 2.62 15.44
N PRO A 200 -19.40 1.37 14.97
CA PRO A 200 -20.44 1.00 14.00
C PRO A 200 -21.86 1.44 14.37
N GLU A 201 -22.23 1.44 15.65
CA GLU A 201 -23.59 1.82 16.10
C GLU A 201 -23.89 3.31 15.93
N ARG A 202 -22.85 4.13 15.72
CA ARG A 202 -22.94 5.57 15.49
C ARG A 202 -22.69 5.96 14.04
N MET A 203 -22.41 4.98 13.18
CA MET A 203 -22.34 5.17 11.74
C MET A 203 -23.73 5.45 11.18
N ARG A 204 -23.79 6.13 10.04
CA ARG A 204 -25.02 6.51 9.35
C ARG A 204 -24.94 6.11 7.88
N ASP A 205 -26.06 5.64 7.37
CA ASP A 205 -26.17 5.16 5.99
C ASP A 205 -26.13 6.35 5.01
N PRO A 206 -25.11 6.47 4.14
CA PRO A 206 -25.00 7.57 3.19
C PRO A 206 -26.12 7.59 2.14
N ALA A 207 -26.82 6.47 1.90
CA ALA A 207 -27.97 6.41 1.01
C ALA A 207 -29.20 7.17 1.56
N THR A 208 -29.20 7.51 2.86
CA THR A 208 -30.27 8.32 3.48
C THR A 208 -30.12 9.82 3.20
N LEU A 209 -28.95 10.25 2.71
CA LEU A 209 -28.67 11.65 2.40
C LEU A 209 -29.34 12.07 1.08
N SER A 210 -29.73 13.34 1.00
CA SER A 210 -30.27 13.89 -0.26
C SER A 210 -29.23 13.86 -1.39
N SER A 211 -29.67 13.77 -2.63
CA SER A 211 -28.78 13.76 -3.80
C SER A 211 -27.92 15.03 -3.97
N LYS A 212 -28.31 16.12 -3.29
CA LYS A 212 -27.58 17.41 -3.26
C LYS A 212 -26.66 17.55 -2.04
N HIS A 213 -26.60 16.55 -1.17
CA HIS A 213 -25.72 16.56 -0.02
C HIS A 213 -24.25 16.52 -0.47
N ALA A 214 -23.37 17.27 0.20
CA ALA A 214 -21.97 17.39 -0.21
C ALA A 214 -21.26 16.04 -0.32
N ILE A 215 -21.52 15.13 0.63
CA ILE A 215 -20.98 13.75 0.62
C ILE A 215 -21.43 12.97 -0.62
N VAL A 216 -22.74 12.98 -0.93
CA VAL A 216 -23.30 12.26 -2.09
C VAL A 216 -22.79 12.84 -3.40
N MET A 217 -22.72 14.17 -3.50
CA MET A 217 -22.16 14.86 -4.67
C MET A 217 -20.67 14.53 -4.86
N ALA A 218 -19.89 14.48 -3.77
CA ALA A 218 -18.48 14.14 -3.84
C ALA A 218 -18.26 12.68 -4.23
N LEU A 219 -19.03 11.73 -3.65
CA LEU A 219 -19.05 10.33 -4.06
C LEU A 219 -19.33 10.20 -5.56
N ARG A 220 -20.42 10.80 -6.05
CA ARG A 220 -20.83 10.73 -7.46
C ARG A 220 -19.90 11.46 -8.42
N LYS A 221 -19.16 12.45 -7.92
CA LYS A 221 -18.08 13.10 -8.70
C LYS A 221 -16.89 12.17 -8.87
N THR A 222 -16.54 11.39 -7.85
CA THR A 222 -15.44 10.41 -7.90
C THR A 222 -15.85 9.16 -8.68
N TYR A 223 -17.06 8.65 -8.45
CA TYR A 223 -17.63 7.46 -9.09
C TYR A 223 -19.12 7.70 -9.36
N PRO A 224 -19.53 7.99 -10.61
CA PRO A 224 -20.91 8.38 -10.96
C PRO A 224 -21.99 7.41 -10.49
N GLU A 225 -21.70 6.11 -10.47
CA GLU A 225 -22.62 5.05 -10.05
C GLU A 225 -22.59 4.80 -8.53
N ALA A 226 -21.95 5.66 -7.73
CA ALA A 226 -21.97 5.56 -6.27
C ALA A 226 -23.41 5.58 -5.71
N LEU A 227 -23.68 4.68 -4.77
CA LEU A 227 -24.97 4.42 -4.12
C LEU A 227 -26.06 3.92 -5.07
N SER A 228 -25.70 3.38 -6.25
CA SER A 228 -26.66 2.80 -7.21
C SER A 228 -27.00 1.33 -6.95
N ALA A 229 -26.14 0.63 -6.20
CA ALA A 229 -26.33 -0.75 -5.79
C ALA A 229 -26.14 -0.87 -4.27
N ARG A 230 -26.83 -1.85 -3.69
CA ARG A 230 -26.74 -2.19 -2.27
C ARG A 230 -26.90 -3.69 -2.12
N CYS A 231 -25.93 -4.31 -1.47
CA CYS A 231 -25.99 -5.71 -1.05
C CYS A 231 -26.36 -5.79 0.44
N ASP A 232 -26.64 -6.99 0.92
CA ASP A 232 -26.61 -7.23 2.37
C ASP A 232 -25.17 -6.98 2.88
N PRO A 233 -24.99 -6.33 4.05
CA PRO A 233 -23.66 -6.07 4.59
C PRO A 233 -22.79 -7.32 4.63
N HIS A 234 -21.58 -7.23 4.05
CA HIS A 234 -20.58 -8.31 3.99
C HIS A 234 -20.96 -9.50 3.11
N LEU A 235 -22.09 -9.44 2.39
CA LEU A 235 -22.59 -10.48 1.51
C LEU A 235 -22.81 -9.90 0.10
N PRO A 236 -21.72 -9.67 -0.66
CA PRO A 236 -21.83 -9.19 -2.04
C PRO A 236 -22.59 -10.19 -2.91
N ASP A 237 -23.42 -9.66 -3.81
CA ASP A 237 -24.31 -10.43 -4.68
C ASP A 237 -24.23 -9.96 -6.15
N ALA A 238 -25.01 -10.60 -7.03
CA ALA A 238 -25.04 -10.32 -8.46
C ALA A 238 -25.36 -8.85 -8.82
N SER A 239 -25.89 -8.03 -7.91
CA SER A 239 -26.14 -6.61 -8.17
C SER A 239 -24.86 -5.81 -8.44
N LEU A 240 -23.69 -6.32 -8.03
CA LEU A 240 -22.38 -5.70 -8.30
C LEU A 240 -21.84 -5.99 -9.70
N ALA A 241 -22.36 -7.02 -10.39
CA ALA A 241 -21.80 -7.47 -11.66
C ALA A 241 -21.69 -6.35 -12.72
N PRO A 242 -22.69 -5.48 -12.92
CA PRO A 242 -22.58 -4.39 -13.91
C PRO A 242 -21.42 -3.44 -13.62
N ALA A 243 -21.21 -3.07 -12.34
CA ALA A 243 -20.14 -2.18 -11.93
C ALA A 243 -18.76 -2.83 -12.14
N LEU A 244 -18.60 -4.07 -11.69
CA LEU A 244 -17.35 -4.83 -11.84
C LEU A 244 -17.01 -5.06 -13.31
N LEU A 245 -17.95 -5.53 -14.14
CA LEU A 245 -17.71 -5.77 -15.57
C LEU A 245 -17.32 -4.48 -16.31
N GLN A 246 -17.96 -3.35 -15.98
CA GLN A 246 -17.61 -2.06 -16.56
C GLN A 246 -16.20 -1.64 -16.15
N ALA A 247 -15.82 -1.80 -14.88
CA ALA A 247 -14.47 -1.51 -14.41
C ALA A 247 -13.43 -2.44 -15.05
N MET A 248 -13.68 -3.76 -15.12
CA MET A 248 -12.79 -4.71 -15.79
C MET A 248 -12.58 -4.35 -17.27
N ALA A 249 -13.63 -3.91 -17.97
CA ALA A 249 -13.50 -3.43 -19.35
C ALA A 249 -12.60 -2.17 -19.45
N ARG A 250 -12.75 -1.22 -18.51
CA ARG A 250 -11.90 -0.02 -18.45
C ARG A 250 -10.45 -0.37 -18.11
N ASP A 251 -10.21 -1.30 -17.20
CA ASP A 251 -8.86 -1.75 -16.83
C ASP A 251 -8.11 -2.31 -18.05
N ARG A 252 -8.75 -3.14 -18.88
CA ARG A 252 -8.16 -3.65 -20.14
C ARG A 252 -7.76 -2.53 -21.09
N VAL A 253 -8.60 -1.50 -21.23
CA VAL A 253 -8.27 -0.30 -22.03
C VAL A 253 -7.11 0.48 -21.42
N MET A 254 -6.94 0.44 -20.10
CA MET A 254 -5.86 1.10 -19.35
C MET A 254 -4.63 0.20 -19.15
N GLY A 255 -4.48 -0.87 -19.94
CA GLY A 255 -3.29 -1.71 -19.97
C GLY A 255 -3.22 -2.80 -18.90
N GLY A 256 -4.34 -3.07 -18.21
CA GLY A 256 -4.48 -4.21 -17.32
C GLY A 256 -5.14 -5.42 -17.99
N ASP A 257 -5.42 -6.44 -17.17
CA ASP A 257 -5.88 -7.75 -17.63
C ASP A 257 -7.39 -7.97 -17.38
N GLY A 258 -8.11 -6.90 -17.00
CA GLY A 258 -9.50 -6.98 -16.54
C GLY A 258 -9.60 -7.12 -15.03
N ASP A 259 -8.79 -6.35 -14.31
CA ASP A 259 -8.86 -6.18 -12.87
C ASP A 259 -9.89 -5.09 -12.48
N ALA A 260 -10.52 -5.25 -11.32
CA ALA A 260 -11.47 -4.28 -10.77
C ALA A 260 -11.68 -4.53 -9.28
N VAL A 261 -11.88 -3.46 -8.52
CA VAL A 261 -12.23 -3.56 -7.10
C VAL A 261 -13.39 -2.63 -6.77
N ALA A 262 -14.43 -3.19 -6.17
CA ALA A 262 -15.51 -2.45 -5.54
C ALA A 262 -15.26 -2.26 -4.03
N LEU A 263 -15.66 -1.11 -3.50
CA LEU A 263 -15.72 -0.84 -2.07
C LEU A 263 -17.19 -0.67 -1.67
N LEU A 264 -17.65 -1.53 -0.76
CA LEU A 264 -18.94 -1.40 -0.08
C LEU A 264 -18.73 -0.81 1.31
N ASP A 265 -19.64 0.06 1.75
CA ASP A 265 -19.66 0.52 3.13
C ASP A 265 -20.21 -0.55 4.09
N SER A 266 -20.25 -0.23 5.39
CA SER A 266 -20.80 -1.12 6.42
C SER A 266 -22.30 -1.39 6.29
N PHE A 267 -23.01 -0.66 5.43
CA PHE A 267 -24.43 -0.82 5.14
C PHE A 267 -24.67 -1.58 3.83
N GLY A 268 -23.60 -2.00 3.14
CA GLY A 268 -23.63 -2.73 1.87
C GLY A 268 -23.78 -1.84 0.64
N ASN A 269 -23.75 -0.51 0.78
CA ASN A 269 -23.86 0.40 -0.36
C ASN A 269 -22.56 0.41 -1.18
N LEU A 270 -22.69 0.37 -2.50
CA LEU A 270 -21.56 0.56 -3.41
C LEU A 270 -21.06 2.01 -3.33
N LEU A 271 -19.86 2.22 -2.77
CA LEU A 271 -19.24 3.54 -2.70
C LEU A 271 -18.43 3.84 -3.96
N LEU A 272 -17.58 2.90 -4.37
CA LEU A 272 -16.63 3.04 -5.48
C LEU A 272 -16.49 1.69 -6.21
N CYS A 273 -16.27 1.73 -7.52
CA CYS A 273 -15.74 0.58 -8.26
C CYS A 273 -14.66 1.08 -9.23
N MET A 274 -13.42 0.70 -9.00
CA MET A 274 -12.27 1.26 -9.71
C MET A 274 -11.58 0.21 -10.60
N PRO A 275 -11.20 0.58 -11.85
CA PRO A 275 -10.24 -0.17 -12.65
C PRO A 275 -8.81 0.14 -12.21
N GLY A 276 -7.84 -0.66 -12.66
CA GLY A 276 -6.43 -0.28 -12.63
C GLY A 276 -6.08 0.79 -13.67
N ARG A 277 -4.88 1.37 -13.54
CA ARG A 277 -4.30 2.37 -14.45
C ARG A 277 -2.87 2.00 -14.84
N ARG A 278 -2.66 0.76 -15.29
CA ARG A 278 -1.33 0.18 -15.57
C ARG A 278 -0.57 0.89 -16.70
N ASN A 279 -1.28 1.54 -17.62
CA ASN A 279 -0.69 2.43 -18.63
C ASN A 279 -0.01 3.68 -18.05
N LYS A 280 -0.25 4.04 -16.78
CA LYS A 280 0.42 5.15 -16.09
C LYS A 280 1.59 4.70 -15.24
N SER A 281 1.51 3.51 -14.66
CA SER A 281 2.52 2.92 -13.78
C SER A 281 2.09 1.49 -13.53
N ASP A 282 3.02 0.54 -13.70
CA ASP A 282 2.69 -0.90 -13.66
C ASP A 282 2.13 -1.36 -12.32
N ILE A 283 2.36 -0.58 -11.26
CA ILE A 283 1.91 -0.83 -9.89
C ILE A 283 0.56 -0.16 -9.55
N ARG A 284 -0.11 0.48 -10.51
CA ARG A 284 -1.44 1.08 -10.31
C ARG A 284 -2.54 0.05 -10.61
N THR A 285 -2.70 -0.93 -9.73
CA THR A 285 -3.77 -1.93 -9.80
C THR A 285 -5.11 -1.36 -9.39
N ALA A 286 -6.21 -2.10 -9.58
CA ALA A 286 -7.53 -1.64 -9.23
C ALA A 286 -7.69 -1.37 -7.73
N PHE A 287 -7.09 -2.21 -6.88
CA PHE A 287 -7.13 -1.99 -5.43
C PHE A 287 -6.41 -0.71 -5.02
N MET A 288 -5.22 -0.46 -5.59
CA MET A 288 -4.44 0.76 -5.31
C MET A 288 -5.22 2.03 -5.66
N GLU A 289 -5.94 2.02 -6.79
CA GLU A 289 -6.80 3.14 -7.17
C GLU A 289 -8.01 3.26 -6.24
N CYS A 290 -8.66 2.14 -5.90
CA CYS A 290 -9.84 2.13 -5.03
C CYS A 290 -9.55 2.72 -3.64
N THR A 291 -8.50 2.24 -2.96
CA THR A 291 -8.14 2.73 -1.62
C THR A 291 -7.67 4.19 -1.65
N ARG A 292 -6.87 4.57 -2.65
CA ARG A 292 -6.39 5.95 -2.82
C ARG A 292 -7.55 6.91 -3.05
N GLU A 293 -8.44 6.60 -3.98
CA GLU A 293 -9.59 7.48 -4.31
C GLU A 293 -10.52 7.62 -3.10
N TYR A 294 -10.75 6.55 -2.33
CA TYR A 294 -11.56 6.64 -1.11
C TYR A 294 -10.91 7.53 -0.04
N ALA A 295 -9.62 7.33 0.24
CA ALA A 295 -8.90 8.15 1.20
C ALA A 295 -8.86 9.62 0.78
N GLN A 296 -8.60 9.89 -0.50
CA GLN A 296 -8.59 11.24 -1.08
C GLN A 296 -9.96 11.91 -1.04
N LEU A 297 -11.04 11.17 -1.29
CA LEU A 297 -12.42 11.67 -1.16
C LEU A 297 -12.67 12.16 0.28
N ARG A 298 -12.37 11.31 1.27
CA ARG A 298 -12.53 11.63 2.69
C ARG A 298 -11.66 12.82 3.09
N TYR A 299 -10.39 12.81 2.68
CA TYR A 299 -9.44 13.88 2.97
C TYR A 299 -9.93 15.24 2.45
N LYS A 300 -10.34 15.34 1.17
CA LYS A 300 -10.83 16.59 0.56
C LYS A 300 -12.11 17.12 1.21
N LEU A 301 -12.96 16.23 1.73
CA LEU A 301 -14.15 16.63 2.48
C LEU A 301 -13.83 17.15 3.89
N MET A 302 -12.62 16.87 4.41
CA MET A 302 -12.23 17.16 5.79
C MET A 302 -11.12 18.21 5.95
N GLU A 303 -10.20 18.37 4.99
CA GLU A 303 -8.97 19.17 5.18
C GLU A 303 -9.26 20.61 5.63
N ASP A 304 -10.18 21.29 4.96
CA ASP A 304 -10.58 22.67 5.28
C ASP A 304 -11.91 22.76 6.07
N ALA A 305 -12.45 21.61 6.50
CA ALA A 305 -13.73 21.54 7.18
C ALA A 305 -13.62 21.83 8.69
N GLY A 306 -14.66 22.45 9.26
CA GLY A 306 -14.79 22.59 10.71
C GLY A 306 -15.05 21.24 11.42
N GLU A 307 -14.88 21.20 12.74
CA GLU A 307 -14.99 19.96 13.54
C GLU A 307 -16.32 19.23 13.34
N ALA A 308 -17.44 19.96 13.31
CA ALA A 308 -18.77 19.38 13.09
C ALA A 308 -18.92 18.69 11.73
N GLN A 309 -18.39 19.33 10.67
CA GLN A 309 -18.44 18.76 9.32
C GLN A 309 -17.49 17.57 9.19
N ARG A 310 -16.30 17.62 9.82
CA ARG A 310 -15.41 16.44 9.90
C ARG A 310 -16.09 15.28 10.62
N ALA A 311 -16.76 15.53 11.74
CA ALA A 311 -17.50 14.50 12.47
C ALA A 311 -18.64 13.92 11.63
N GLU A 312 -19.37 14.74 10.86
CA GLU A 312 -20.39 14.28 9.93
C GLU A 312 -19.81 13.37 8.84
N VAL A 313 -18.71 13.78 8.20
CA VAL A 313 -18.04 12.96 7.17
C VAL A 313 -17.66 11.60 7.74
N ARG A 314 -17.12 11.53 8.96
CA ARG A 314 -16.77 10.26 9.60
C ARG A 314 -17.95 9.37 9.92
N GLN A 315 -19.13 9.94 10.18
CA GLN A 315 -20.36 9.17 10.43
C GLN A 315 -20.88 8.50 9.16
N TYR A 316 -20.74 9.13 7.99
CA TYR A 316 -21.27 8.61 6.73
C TYR A 316 -20.23 7.89 5.86
N LEU A 317 -18.96 8.32 5.92
CA LEU A 317 -17.84 7.75 5.20
C LEU A 317 -16.80 7.25 6.22
N GLY A 318 -17.07 6.08 6.77
CA GLY A 318 -16.26 5.44 7.79
C GLY A 318 -14.95 4.86 7.26
N HIS A 319 -14.20 4.25 8.16
CA HIS A 319 -12.97 3.56 7.82
C HIS A 319 -13.28 2.33 6.94
N PRO A 320 -12.46 1.99 5.93
CA PRO A 320 -12.68 0.80 5.10
C PRO A 320 -12.76 -0.53 5.88
N LYS A 321 -12.25 -0.58 7.11
CA LYS A 321 -12.31 -1.75 8.00
C LYS A 321 -13.73 -2.15 8.41
N ASP A 322 -14.70 -1.25 8.25
CA ASP A 322 -16.10 -1.56 8.54
C ASP A 322 -16.85 -1.98 7.27
N GLY A 323 -16.23 -1.80 6.10
CA GLY A 323 -16.78 -2.09 4.79
C GLY A 323 -16.39 -3.46 4.24
N THR A 324 -16.47 -3.61 2.93
CA THR A 324 -16.04 -4.82 2.21
C THR A 324 -15.44 -4.43 0.86
N PHE A 325 -14.21 -4.89 0.61
CA PHE A 325 -13.61 -4.82 -0.71
C PHE A 325 -13.97 -6.09 -1.49
N VAL A 326 -14.48 -5.92 -2.70
CA VAL A 326 -14.85 -7.01 -3.61
C VAL A 326 -13.99 -6.90 -4.87
N PHE A 327 -13.02 -7.80 -4.99
CA PHE A 327 -12.13 -7.87 -6.12
C PHE A 327 -12.78 -8.72 -7.22
N ALA A 328 -12.73 -8.28 -8.48
CA ALA A 328 -13.20 -9.11 -9.59
C ALA A 328 -12.38 -10.40 -9.71
N ARG A 329 -11.08 -10.34 -9.37
CA ARG A 329 -10.17 -11.50 -9.37
C ARG A 329 -9.43 -11.60 -8.06
N GLY A 330 -9.28 -12.83 -7.57
CA GLY A 330 -8.53 -13.12 -6.36
C GLY A 330 -7.03 -12.87 -6.56
N PRO A 331 -6.29 -12.61 -5.46
CA PRO A 331 -4.84 -12.50 -5.51
C PRO A 331 -4.20 -13.78 -6.07
N ASP A 332 -3.15 -13.62 -6.88
CA ASP A 332 -2.29 -14.71 -7.34
C ASP A 332 -0.94 -14.73 -6.59
N ALA A 333 -0.03 -15.62 -7.01
CA ALA A 333 1.33 -15.75 -6.46
C ALA A 333 2.33 -14.70 -7.01
N GLY A 334 1.86 -13.71 -7.76
CA GLY A 334 2.63 -12.67 -8.42
C GLY A 334 2.94 -11.47 -7.52
N ALA A 335 3.85 -10.61 -8.00
CA ALA A 335 4.32 -9.45 -7.24
C ALA A 335 3.25 -8.37 -7.05
N LEU A 336 2.34 -8.21 -8.02
CA LEU A 336 1.24 -7.25 -7.92
C LEU A 336 0.21 -7.69 -6.87
N SER A 337 -0.19 -8.96 -6.87
CA SER A 337 -1.09 -9.48 -5.82
C SER A 337 -0.44 -9.45 -4.43
N PHE A 338 0.85 -9.72 -4.31
CA PHE A 338 1.56 -9.54 -3.04
C PHE A 338 1.61 -8.07 -2.59
N MET A 339 1.78 -7.14 -3.54
CA MET A 339 1.69 -5.71 -3.27
C MET A 339 0.29 -5.34 -2.75
N GLU A 340 -0.78 -5.85 -3.36
CA GLU A 340 -2.16 -5.58 -2.97
C GLU A 340 -2.49 -6.12 -1.58
N LEU A 341 -2.04 -7.33 -1.24
CA LEU A 341 -2.16 -7.86 0.12
C LEU A 341 -1.46 -6.93 1.12
N GLY A 342 -0.26 -6.45 0.79
CA GLY A 342 0.43 -5.46 1.63
C GLY A 342 -0.29 -4.12 1.72
N ALA A 343 -0.85 -3.63 0.61
CA ALA A 343 -1.58 -2.37 0.54
C ALA A 343 -2.91 -2.46 1.30
N TYR A 344 -3.55 -3.62 1.30
CA TYR A 344 -4.74 -3.90 2.10
C TYR A 344 -4.38 -3.76 3.58
N GLY A 345 -3.26 -4.34 4.02
CA GLY A 345 -2.78 -4.13 5.39
C GLY A 345 -2.57 -2.66 5.73
N SER A 346 -1.90 -1.91 4.85
CA SER A 346 -1.68 -0.46 4.99
C SER A 346 -2.97 0.38 5.00
N THR A 347 -4.02 -0.12 4.36
CA THR A 347 -5.33 0.53 4.30
C THR A 347 -6.13 0.28 5.58
N MET A 348 -5.97 -0.90 6.17
CA MET A 348 -6.64 -1.29 7.42
C MET A 348 -5.93 -0.71 8.65
N GLU A 349 -4.59 -0.68 8.61
CA GLU A 349 -3.67 -0.08 9.60
C GLU A 349 -4.03 -0.39 11.06
N GLY A 350 -4.51 -1.62 11.32
CA GLY A 350 -4.97 -2.05 12.63
C GLY A 350 -5.74 -3.37 12.62
N GLU A 351 -6.18 -3.79 13.80
CA GLU A 351 -6.99 -5.00 13.95
C GLU A 351 -8.34 -4.88 13.23
N LEU A 352 -8.73 -5.95 12.54
CA LEU A 352 -10.05 -6.02 11.91
C LEU A 352 -11.12 -6.43 12.91
N SER A 353 -12.32 -5.88 12.75
CA SER A 353 -13.45 -6.25 13.58
C SER A 353 -13.83 -7.72 13.40
N SER A 354 -14.01 -8.43 14.52
CA SER A 354 -14.54 -9.80 14.51
C SER A 354 -15.96 -9.90 13.93
N SER A 355 -16.70 -8.79 13.82
CA SER A 355 -18.04 -8.75 13.23
C SER A 355 -18.04 -8.94 11.71
N ASN A 356 -16.91 -8.70 11.04
CA ASN A 356 -16.77 -8.92 9.60
C ASN A 356 -15.50 -9.72 9.30
N ALA A 357 -15.65 -11.04 9.23
CA ALA A 357 -14.56 -11.96 8.90
C ALA A 357 -14.26 -12.07 7.39
N ALA A 358 -15.07 -11.43 6.52
CA ALA A 358 -14.98 -11.51 5.07
C ALA A 358 -14.88 -10.11 4.44
N GLN A 359 -14.01 -9.25 4.98
CA GLN A 359 -13.79 -7.89 4.46
C GLN A 359 -13.09 -7.84 3.10
N PHE A 360 -12.23 -8.83 2.85
CA PHE A 360 -11.54 -9.00 1.58
C PHE A 360 -12.21 -10.17 0.87
N GLN A 361 -13.03 -9.87 -0.13
CA GLN A 361 -13.65 -10.87 -0.98
C GLN A 361 -13.19 -10.75 -2.43
N TYR A 362 -13.24 -11.86 -3.15
CA TYR A 362 -12.94 -11.89 -4.58
C TYR A 362 -13.94 -12.76 -5.35
N VAL A 363 -14.19 -12.46 -6.62
CA VAL A 363 -15.19 -13.18 -7.42
C VAL A 363 -14.58 -14.39 -8.13
N LEU A 364 -13.57 -14.15 -8.97
CA LEU A 364 -12.90 -15.21 -9.74
C LEU A 364 -11.59 -15.63 -9.06
N PRO A 365 -11.39 -16.90 -8.70
CA PRO A 365 -10.13 -17.34 -8.11
C PRO A 365 -8.99 -17.32 -9.15
N SER A 366 -7.83 -16.79 -8.77
CA SER A 366 -6.60 -16.86 -9.60
C SER A 366 -5.70 -18.04 -9.22
N VAL A 367 -5.78 -18.49 -7.96
CA VAL A 367 -5.10 -19.68 -7.42
C VAL A 367 -6.06 -20.43 -6.49
N PRO A 368 -5.79 -21.71 -6.15
CA PRO A 368 -6.56 -22.43 -5.14
C PRO A 368 -6.55 -21.71 -3.77
N GLN A 369 -7.67 -21.76 -3.03
CA GLN A 369 -7.78 -21.10 -1.71
C GLN A 369 -6.69 -21.55 -0.73
N GLU A 370 -6.29 -22.82 -0.74
CA GLU A 370 -5.23 -23.33 0.13
C GLU A 370 -3.88 -22.65 -0.13
N GLU A 371 -3.57 -22.37 -1.40
CA GLU A 371 -2.36 -21.64 -1.80
C GLU A 371 -2.42 -20.19 -1.34
N LEU A 372 -3.57 -19.53 -1.53
CA LEU A 372 -3.77 -18.16 -1.06
C LEU A 372 -3.68 -18.03 0.47
N ASP A 373 -4.27 -18.97 1.20
CA ASP A 373 -4.15 -19.04 2.65
C ASP A 373 -2.70 -19.26 3.09
N ALA A 374 -1.93 -20.07 2.35
CA ALA A 374 -0.51 -20.30 2.63
C ALA A 374 0.31 -19.02 2.42
N ILE A 375 0.04 -18.25 1.36
CA ILE A 375 0.65 -16.93 1.12
C ILE A 375 0.35 -16.01 2.31
N CYS A 376 -0.92 -15.89 2.72
CA CYS A 376 -1.32 -15.00 3.80
C CYS A 376 -0.72 -15.40 5.16
N ARG A 377 -0.63 -16.70 5.47
CA ARG A 377 0.01 -17.21 6.69
C ARG A 377 1.52 -16.96 6.73
N ALA A 378 2.17 -16.86 5.59
CA ALA A 378 3.61 -16.62 5.49
C ALA A 378 3.97 -15.12 5.65
N MET A 379 3.03 -14.20 5.42
CA MET A 379 3.28 -12.76 5.51
C MET A 379 3.80 -12.32 6.90
N PRO A 380 4.52 -11.19 7.01
CA PRO A 380 5.06 -10.67 8.28
C PRO A 380 4.00 -10.52 9.40
N PRO A 381 4.42 -10.48 10.68
CA PRO A 381 3.53 -10.46 11.85
C PRO A 381 2.34 -9.48 11.78
N LEU A 382 2.57 -8.25 11.32
CA LEU A 382 1.51 -7.25 11.14
C LEU A 382 0.34 -7.83 10.33
N TYR A 383 0.63 -8.44 9.20
CA TYR A 383 -0.36 -8.93 8.26
C TYR A 383 -1.03 -10.21 8.72
N ARG A 384 -0.27 -11.19 9.24
CA ARG A 384 -0.80 -12.51 9.62
C ARG A 384 -1.40 -12.58 11.03
N HIS A 385 -0.96 -11.74 11.97
CA HIS A 385 -1.39 -11.81 13.37
C HIS A 385 -2.31 -10.67 13.79
N LEU A 386 -1.97 -9.42 13.43
CA LEU A 386 -2.76 -8.24 13.80
C LEU A 386 -3.94 -8.06 12.85
N ILE A 387 -3.66 -7.87 11.57
CA ILE A 387 -4.68 -7.62 10.54
C ILE A 387 -5.41 -8.92 10.17
N ARG A 388 -4.67 -10.05 10.15
CA ARG A 388 -5.18 -11.39 9.81
C ARG A 388 -5.80 -11.43 8.41
N ILE A 389 -5.03 -10.96 7.43
CA ILE A 389 -5.45 -10.91 6.03
C ILE A 389 -5.93 -12.30 5.59
N ARG A 390 -7.18 -12.36 5.11
CA ARG A 390 -7.84 -13.60 4.70
C ARG A 390 -8.80 -13.33 3.54
N PRO A 391 -8.30 -13.27 2.30
CA PRO A 391 -9.17 -13.13 1.15
C PRO A 391 -10.02 -14.40 0.98
N THR A 392 -11.29 -14.23 0.68
CA THR A 392 -12.24 -15.34 0.48
C THR A 392 -13.04 -15.14 -0.79
N GLN A 393 -13.42 -16.23 -1.45
CA GLN A 393 -14.29 -16.11 -2.61
C GLN A 393 -15.69 -15.67 -2.16
N VAL A 394 -16.35 -14.82 -2.94
CA VAL A 394 -17.77 -14.48 -2.74
C VAL A 394 -18.62 -15.76 -2.78
N ALA A 395 -19.64 -15.83 -1.92
CA ALA A 395 -20.53 -16.99 -1.85
C ALA A 395 -21.61 -17.00 -2.95
N ASP A 396 -21.91 -15.84 -3.52
CA ASP A 396 -22.98 -15.67 -4.50
C ASP A 396 -22.60 -16.27 -5.86
N VAL A 397 -23.28 -17.35 -6.23
CA VAL A 397 -23.00 -18.11 -7.46
C VAL A 397 -23.39 -17.34 -8.72
N GLU A 398 -24.39 -16.46 -8.64
CA GLU A 398 -24.84 -15.65 -9.77
C GLU A 398 -23.80 -14.57 -10.11
N LEU A 399 -23.21 -13.92 -9.09
CA LEU A 399 -22.11 -12.99 -9.26
C LEU A 399 -20.87 -13.68 -9.88
N VAL A 400 -20.52 -14.88 -9.40
CA VAL A 400 -19.41 -15.66 -9.98
C VAL A 400 -19.71 -16.00 -11.45
N ALA A 401 -20.92 -16.46 -11.75
CA ALA A 401 -21.32 -16.79 -13.11
C ALA A 401 -21.34 -15.56 -14.03
N ALA A 402 -21.67 -14.38 -13.52
CA ALA A 402 -21.72 -13.14 -14.31
C ALA A 402 -20.33 -12.62 -14.73
N LEU A 403 -19.28 -12.96 -13.98
CA LEU A 403 -17.90 -12.52 -14.25
C LEU A 403 -17.04 -13.57 -14.96
N SER A 404 -17.44 -14.84 -14.89
CA SER A 404 -16.77 -15.97 -15.57
C SER A 404 -16.95 -15.89 -17.07
#